data_AF-A0A024E7C4-F1
#
_entry.id   AF-A0A024E7C4-F1
#
_cell.length_a   1.000
_cell.length_b   1.000
_cell.length_c   1.000
_cell.angle_alpha   90.00
_cell.angle_beta   90.00
_cell.angle_gamma   90.00
#
_symmetry.space_group_name_H-M   'P 1'
#
loop_
_entity.id
_entity.type
_entity.pdbx_description
1 polymer ?
#
loop_
_entity_poly.entity_id
_entity_poly.type
_entity_poly.pdbx_seq_one_letter_code
_entity_poly.pdbx_strand_id
1 'polypeptide(L)'
;MEGGKNFPSLTAGPFAAPYQTDSDSVTPPADRYILSGGKTDARDCINFTNKEMSVRLGRPFTWPLLNVDPGQTFKVTWEYTAPHVTRGYSWFITKDGWSPEQRIGRAQLEPTSFFDDFYTQVPYYSHSAEMKAKINHEVKLPGNKKGHHVIVLMWIVANTGNAFYQAFDVDFK
;
A
#
# COMPACT_ATOMS: atom_id res chain seq x y z
N MET A 1 6.70 -0.14 -5.60
CA MET A 1 7.56 0.90 -4.98
C MET A 1 8.07 0.40 -3.63
N GLU A 2 9.36 0.41 -3.30
CA GLU A 2 9.89 -0.30 -2.11
C GLU A 2 10.27 0.64 -0.93
N GLY A 3 9.71 0.39 0.27
CA GLY A 3 9.98 1.13 1.51
C GLY A 3 9.73 0.29 2.77
N GLY A 4 9.92 0.84 3.98
CA GLY A 4 9.84 0.06 5.23
C GLY A 4 8.47 -0.54 5.55
N LYS A 5 8.42 -1.81 5.93
CA LYS A 5 7.18 -2.61 5.97
C LYS A 5 6.20 -2.38 7.13
N ASN A 6 6.58 -1.62 8.16
CA ASN A 6 5.77 -1.45 9.37
C ASN A 6 4.77 -0.29 9.29
N PHE A 7 4.42 0.19 8.09
CA PHE A 7 3.40 1.22 7.95
C PHE A 7 2.09 0.77 8.66
N PRO A 8 1.43 1.63 9.45
CA PRO A 8 1.60 3.09 9.53
C PRO A 8 2.62 3.60 10.58
N SER A 9 3.48 2.74 11.15
CA SER A 9 4.56 3.18 12.05
C SER A 9 5.40 4.31 11.43
N LEU A 10 5.89 5.21 12.29
CA LEU A 10 6.83 6.27 11.93
C LEU A 10 8.29 5.83 12.08
N THR A 11 8.53 4.69 12.73
CA THR A 11 9.88 4.22 13.07
C THR A 11 10.13 2.82 12.50
N ALA A 12 11.41 2.55 12.24
CA ALA A 12 11.93 1.20 12.07
C ALA A 12 11.68 0.35 13.32
N GLY A 13 11.81 -0.98 13.19
CA GLY A 13 11.71 -1.90 14.32
C GLY A 13 11.17 -3.28 13.98
N PRO A 14 11.01 -4.15 14.99
CA PRO A 14 10.55 -5.51 14.79
C PRO A 14 9.15 -5.54 14.17
N PHE A 15 8.89 -6.57 13.36
CA PHE A 15 7.53 -6.81 12.88
C PHE A 15 6.65 -7.29 14.04
N ALA A 16 5.36 -6.94 13.99
CA ALA A 16 4.44 -7.22 15.08
C ALA A 16 4.27 -8.73 15.35
N ALA A 17 3.95 -9.07 16.60
CA ALA A 17 3.62 -10.43 16.97
C ALA A 17 2.46 -10.98 16.12
N PRO A 18 2.47 -12.28 15.74
CA PRO A 18 3.42 -13.33 16.15
C PRO A 18 4.66 -13.46 15.24
N TYR A 19 4.95 -12.50 14.37
CA TYR A 19 5.97 -12.64 13.32
C TYR A 19 7.32 -12.01 13.68
N GLN A 20 7.70 -12.00 14.96
CA GLN A 20 8.95 -11.37 15.42
C GLN A 20 10.22 -12.02 14.86
N THR A 21 10.10 -13.18 14.21
CA THR A 21 11.21 -13.83 13.50
C THR A 21 11.47 -13.24 12.12
N ASP A 22 10.56 -12.42 11.59
CA ASP A 22 10.76 -11.67 10.35
C ASP A 22 11.84 -10.60 10.54
N SER A 23 12.56 -10.27 9.47
CA SER A 23 13.56 -9.20 9.53
C SER A 23 12.93 -7.90 10.01
N ASP A 24 13.65 -7.15 10.83
CA ASP A 24 13.19 -5.83 11.29
C ASP A 24 12.91 -4.90 10.12
N SER A 25 11.83 -4.15 10.25
CA SER A 25 11.42 -3.12 9.31
C SER A 25 12.43 -1.98 9.30
N VAL A 26 12.80 -1.50 8.11
CA VAL A 26 13.40 -0.16 8.00
C VAL A 26 12.32 0.90 8.23
N THR A 27 12.70 2.16 8.37
CA THR A 27 11.72 3.25 8.57
C THR A 27 10.69 3.26 7.42
N PRO A 28 9.38 3.15 7.72
CA PRO A 28 8.35 3.23 6.70
C PRO A 28 8.35 4.58 5.97
N PRO A 29 7.73 4.66 4.78
CA PRO A 29 7.63 5.91 4.03
C PRO A 29 7.09 7.06 4.88
N ALA A 30 7.76 8.21 4.80
CA ALA A 30 7.27 9.44 5.40
C ALA A 30 5.94 9.86 4.73
N ASP A 31 5.14 10.65 5.43
CA ASP A 31 3.97 11.29 4.84
C ASP A 31 4.35 12.06 3.58
N ARG A 32 3.42 12.16 2.62
CA ARG A 32 3.63 12.72 1.27
C ARG A 32 4.46 11.85 0.32
N TYR A 33 5.04 10.75 0.80
CA TYR A 33 5.84 9.81 0.01
C TYR A 33 5.36 8.35 0.12
N ILE A 34 4.15 8.14 0.65
CA ILE A 34 3.60 6.80 0.90
C ILE A 34 3.42 6.02 -0.41
N LEU A 35 2.85 6.66 -1.44
CA LEU A 35 2.52 6.00 -2.71
C LEU A 35 3.79 5.62 -3.49
N SER A 36 4.87 6.37 -3.28
CA SER A 36 6.19 6.04 -3.80
C SER A 36 7.02 5.13 -2.90
N GLY A 37 6.45 4.51 -1.85
CA GLY A 37 7.25 3.68 -0.94
C GLY A 37 8.47 4.44 -0.37
N GLY A 38 8.37 5.76 -0.19
CA GLY A 38 9.44 6.62 0.32
C GLY A 38 10.46 7.11 -0.72
N LYS A 39 10.28 6.79 -2.01
CA LYS A 39 11.20 7.24 -3.06
C LYS A 39 10.95 8.72 -3.42
N THR A 40 12.02 9.50 -3.47
CA THR A 40 12.02 10.94 -3.76
C THR A 40 12.69 11.30 -5.09
N ASP A 41 13.03 10.29 -5.90
CA ASP A 41 13.64 10.47 -7.22
C ASP A 41 12.57 10.70 -8.29
N ALA A 42 12.82 10.31 -9.55
CA ALA A 42 11.86 10.43 -10.64
C ALA A 42 10.47 9.87 -10.31
N ARG A 43 10.41 8.88 -9.39
CA ARG A 43 9.19 8.20 -8.96
C ARG A 43 8.34 9.00 -7.96
N ASP A 44 8.82 10.13 -7.44
CA ASP A 44 8.02 11.01 -6.57
C ASP A 44 6.75 11.53 -7.27
N CYS A 45 6.73 11.53 -8.62
CA CYS A 45 5.53 11.90 -9.37
C CYS A 45 4.29 11.10 -8.97
N ILE A 46 4.44 9.86 -8.49
CA ILE A 46 3.32 9.01 -8.09
C ILE A 46 2.61 9.54 -6.84
N ASN A 47 3.27 10.38 -6.04
CA ASN A 47 2.64 11.03 -4.89
C ASN A 47 1.91 12.34 -5.25
N PHE A 48 2.04 12.83 -6.48
CA PHE A 48 1.58 14.17 -6.84
C PHE A 48 0.06 14.24 -6.88
N THR A 49 -0.49 15.35 -6.42
CA THR A 49 -1.89 15.69 -6.67
C THR A 49 -2.13 15.99 -8.16
N ASN A 50 -3.39 16.04 -8.59
CA ASN A 50 -3.75 16.47 -9.96
C ASN A 50 -3.13 17.84 -10.31
N LYS A 51 -3.11 18.77 -9.34
CA LYS A 51 -2.51 20.10 -9.50
C LYS A 51 -0.99 20.02 -9.67
N GLU A 52 -0.30 19.28 -8.80
CA GLU A 52 1.16 19.12 -8.89
C GLU A 52 1.57 18.44 -10.20
N MET A 53 0.83 17.42 -10.62
CA MET A 53 1.09 16.75 -11.90
C MET A 53 0.79 17.65 -13.10
N SER A 54 -0.29 18.44 -13.05
CA SER A 54 -0.60 19.40 -14.12
C SER A 54 0.52 20.42 -14.30
N VAL A 55 1.06 20.94 -13.18
CA VAL A 55 2.22 21.85 -13.20
C VAL A 55 3.45 21.16 -13.78
N ARG A 56 3.75 19.93 -13.34
CA ARG A 56 4.91 19.16 -13.84
C ARG A 56 4.83 18.88 -15.34
N LEU A 57 3.65 18.60 -15.87
CA LEU A 57 3.43 18.28 -17.28
C LEU A 57 3.21 19.52 -18.16
N GLY A 58 2.99 20.71 -17.57
CA GLY A 58 2.65 21.93 -18.31
C GLY A 58 1.28 21.86 -19.01
N ARG A 59 0.38 20.98 -18.56
CA ARG A 59 -0.96 20.79 -19.13
C ARG A 59 -1.93 20.25 -18.08
N PRO A 60 -3.26 20.39 -18.27
CA PRO A 60 -4.24 19.76 -17.38
C PRO A 60 -4.02 18.24 -17.29
N PHE A 61 -4.04 17.73 -16.06
CA PHE A 61 -3.92 16.31 -15.76
C PHE A 61 -4.82 15.93 -14.59
N THR A 62 -5.46 14.78 -14.72
CA THR A 62 -6.22 14.12 -13.66
C THR A 62 -5.78 12.67 -13.61
N TRP A 63 -5.47 12.16 -12.42
CA TRP A 63 -5.25 10.72 -12.24
C TRP A 63 -6.51 9.94 -12.67
N PRO A 64 -6.35 8.84 -13.43
CA PRO A 64 -7.49 8.01 -13.80
C PRO A 64 -8.10 7.36 -12.56
N LEU A 65 -9.43 7.42 -12.47
CA LEU A 65 -10.20 6.81 -11.40
C LEU A 65 -10.82 5.50 -11.88
N LEU A 66 -10.65 4.44 -11.11
CA LEU A 66 -11.41 3.20 -11.29
C LEU A 66 -12.79 3.35 -10.66
N ASN A 67 -13.86 3.24 -11.46
CA ASN A 67 -15.21 3.23 -10.91
C ASN A 67 -15.43 1.94 -10.11
N VAL A 68 -15.92 2.08 -8.88
CA VAL A 68 -16.16 0.96 -7.98
C VAL A 68 -17.50 1.09 -7.24
N ASP A 69 -18.13 -0.03 -6.93
CA ASP A 69 -19.31 -0.04 -6.06
C ASP A 69 -18.91 -0.29 -4.60
N PRO A 70 -19.50 0.41 -3.61
CA PRO A 70 -19.29 0.10 -2.21
C PRO A 70 -19.58 -1.37 -1.89
N GLY A 71 -18.65 -2.04 -1.20
CA GLY A 71 -18.82 -3.44 -0.81
C GLY A 71 -18.54 -4.47 -1.91
N GLN A 72 -18.17 -4.06 -3.14
CA GLN A 72 -17.83 -5.02 -4.18
C GLN A 72 -16.51 -5.76 -3.89
N THR A 73 -16.31 -6.89 -4.57
CA THR A 73 -15.01 -7.57 -4.60
C THR A 73 -14.09 -6.90 -5.61
N PHE A 74 -13.01 -6.30 -5.13
CA PHE A 74 -11.93 -5.73 -5.93
C PHE A 74 -10.85 -6.77 -6.20
N LYS A 75 -10.40 -6.86 -7.46
CA LYS A 75 -9.45 -7.87 -7.91
C LYS A 75 -8.14 -7.23 -8.36
N VAL A 76 -7.02 -7.76 -7.89
CA VAL A 76 -5.68 -7.34 -8.31
C VAL A 76 -4.88 -8.56 -8.74
N THR A 77 -4.33 -8.50 -9.95
CA THR A 77 -3.38 -9.48 -10.47
C THR A 77 -2.00 -8.84 -10.52
N TRP A 78 -1.04 -9.48 -9.88
CA TRP A 78 0.35 -9.04 -9.84
C TRP A 78 1.19 -9.77 -10.87
N GLU A 79 2.10 -9.02 -11.49
CA GLU A 79 3.21 -9.57 -12.25
C GLU A 79 4.51 -9.37 -11.46
N TYR A 80 5.10 -10.49 -11.02
CA TYR A 80 6.30 -10.46 -10.20
C TYR A 80 7.54 -10.74 -11.04
N THR A 81 8.48 -9.81 -11.01
CA THR A 81 9.76 -9.94 -11.72
C THR A 81 10.85 -10.57 -10.87
N ALA A 82 10.66 -10.65 -9.54
CA ALA A 82 11.58 -11.26 -8.61
C ALA A 82 10.85 -12.01 -7.48
N PRO A 83 11.33 -13.20 -7.08
CA PRO A 83 10.76 -13.92 -5.95
C PRO A 83 11.18 -13.30 -4.61
N HIS A 84 10.23 -13.15 -3.69
CA HIS A 84 10.47 -12.73 -2.31
C HIS A 84 9.72 -13.62 -1.32
N VAL A 85 10.34 -13.89 -0.15
CA VAL A 85 9.65 -14.59 0.95
C VAL A 85 8.60 -13.64 1.51
N THR A 86 7.33 -13.98 1.32
CA THR A 86 6.21 -13.07 1.55
C THR A 86 5.60 -13.32 2.91
N ARG A 87 5.55 -12.29 3.77
CA ARG A 87 4.73 -12.34 4.98
C ARG A 87 3.26 -12.22 4.61
N GLY A 88 2.93 -11.32 3.69
CA GLY A 88 1.59 -11.19 3.16
C GLY A 88 1.26 -9.79 2.67
N TYR A 89 0.00 -9.40 2.79
CA TYR A 89 -0.51 -8.17 2.19
C TYR A 89 -1.38 -7.40 3.16
N SER A 90 -1.29 -6.07 3.11
CA SER A 90 -2.08 -5.17 3.95
C SER A 90 -2.69 -4.07 3.10
N TRP A 91 -3.97 -3.79 3.34
CA TRP A 91 -4.78 -2.88 2.54
C TRP A 91 -5.28 -1.71 3.38
N PHE A 92 -4.87 -0.51 3.01
CA PHE A 92 -5.33 0.74 3.60
C PHE A 92 -6.17 1.52 2.59
N ILE A 93 -7.00 2.42 3.09
CA ILE A 93 -7.81 3.31 2.26
C ILE A 93 -7.91 4.67 2.93
N THR A 94 -8.15 5.72 2.15
CA THR A 94 -8.44 7.05 2.70
C THR A 94 -9.72 7.08 3.50
N LYS A 95 -9.73 7.89 4.57
CA LYS A 95 -10.92 8.16 5.37
C LYS A 95 -11.91 9.05 4.62
N ASP A 96 -13.15 9.11 5.08
CA ASP A 96 -14.15 9.99 4.49
C ASP A 96 -13.76 11.46 4.76
N GLY A 97 -13.91 12.33 3.76
CA GLY A 97 -13.49 13.73 3.85
C GLY A 97 -11.98 13.97 3.79
N TRP A 98 -11.18 13.00 3.33
CA TRP A 98 -9.78 13.25 2.95
C TRP A 98 -9.67 14.29 1.81
N SER A 99 -8.52 14.94 1.67
CA SER A 99 -8.31 16.03 0.70
C SER A 99 -7.46 15.55 -0.48
N PRO A 100 -8.04 15.41 -1.69
CA PRO A 100 -7.28 15.06 -2.89
C PRO A 100 -6.32 16.16 -3.36
N GLU A 101 -6.42 17.37 -2.78
CA GLU A 101 -5.49 18.49 -2.98
C GLU A 101 -4.20 18.36 -2.15
N GLN A 102 -4.09 17.33 -1.31
CA GLN A 102 -2.90 17.04 -0.52
C GLN A 102 -2.35 15.66 -0.86
N ARG A 103 -1.02 15.54 -0.95
CA ARG A 103 -0.36 14.24 -1.08
C ARG A 103 -0.74 13.33 0.09
N ILE A 104 -0.89 12.03 -0.17
CA ILE A 104 -1.31 11.06 0.85
C ILE A 104 -0.35 11.06 2.04
N GLY A 105 -0.93 11.18 3.23
CA GLY A 105 -0.27 11.09 4.53
C GLY A 105 -1.12 10.26 5.49
N ARG A 106 -0.55 9.82 6.61
CA ARG A 106 -1.25 8.97 7.60
C ARG A 106 -2.56 9.58 8.09
N ALA A 107 -2.60 10.89 8.30
CA ALA A 107 -3.82 11.58 8.73
C ALA A 107 -4.98 11.52 7.71
N GLN A 108 -4.70 11.19 6.45
CA GLN A 108 -5.70 11.04 5.39
C GLN A 108 -6.19 9.60 5.24
N LEU A 109 -5.48 8.62 5.82
CA LEU A 109 -5.81 7.20 5.75
C LEU A 109 -6.61 6.77 6.98
N GLU A 110 -7.39 5.71 6.83
CA GLU A 110 -7.88 4.97 8.00
C GLU A 110 -6.67 4.48 8.82
N PRO A 111 -6.71 4.58 10.16
CA PRO A 111 -5.57 4.27 11.02
C PRO A 111 -5.20 2.78 11.02
N THR A 112 -6.12 1.93 10.60
CA THR A 112 -5.94 0.49 10.46
C THR A 112 -6.21 0.07 9.02
N SER A 113 -5.56 -1.01 8.61
CA SER A 113 -5.93 -1.73 7.39
C SER A 113 -7.40 -2.16 7.47
N PHE A 114 -8.07 -2.18 6.32
CA PHE A 114 -9.42 -2.76 6.22
C PHE A 114 -9.37 -4.26 5.86
N PHE A 115 -8.21 -4.74 5.41
CA PHE A 115 -7.96 -6.14 5.12
C PHE A 115 -6.48 -6.47 5.22
N ASP A 116 -6.16 -7.59 5.87
CA ASP A 116 -4.83 -8.18 5.93
C ASP A 116 -4.91 -9.66 5.54
N ASP A 117 -3.93 -10.10 4.76
CA ASP A 117 -3.80 -11.49 4.31
C ASP A 117 -2.35 -11.92 4.53
N PHE A 118 -2.07 -12.42 5.73
CA PHE A 118 -0.75 -12.86 6.17
C PHE A 118 -0.65 -14.37 6.24
N TYR A 119 0.48 -14.89 5.77
CA TYR A 119 0.95 -16.22 6.14
C TYR A 119 1.09 -16.31 7.66
N THR A 120 0.72 -17.45 8.23
CA THR A 120 0.79 -17.72 9.68
C THR A 120 2.10 -18.38 10.09
N GLN A 121 2.90 -18.82 9.12
CA GLN A 121 4.15 -19.55 9.32
C GLN A 121 5.20 -18.69 10.03
N VAL A 122 5.74 -19.27 11.10
CA VAL A 122 6.79 -18.71 11.96
C VAL A 122 7.65 -19.88 12.46
N PRO A 123 8.99 -19.82 12.36
CA PRO A 123 9.77 -18.73 11.78
C PRO A 123 9.77 -18.73 10.24
N TYR A 124 9.86 -17.55 9.60
CA TYR A 124 9.80 -17.49 8.13
C TYR A 124 10.85 -18.37 7.43
N TYR A 125 12.04 -18.49 8.01
CA TYR A 125 13.18 -19.18 7.38
C TYR A 125 12.97 -20.70 7.30
N SER A 126 12.11 -21.28 8.14
CA SER A 126 11.72 -22.69 8.07
C SER A 126 10.59 -22.96 7.08
N HIS A 127 9.97 -21.91 6.52
CA HIS A 127 8.78 -21.99 5.67
C HIS A 127 8.89 -21.19 4.36
N SER A 128 10.10 -20.76 4.00
CA SER A 128 10.36 -19.90 2.83
C SER A 128 9.83 -20.47 1.51
N ALA A 129 9.78 -21.79 1.38
CA ALA A 129 9.24 -22.48 0.21
C ALA A 129 7.71 -22.37 0.09
N GLU A 130 6.98 -22.19 1.19
CA GLU A 130 5.51 -22.05 1.20
C GLU A 130 5.08 -20.58 1.10
N MET A 131 5.86 -19.68 1.71
CA MET A 131 5.60 -18.25 1.83
C MET A 131 5.91 -17.49 0.53
N LYS A 132 5.22 -17.84 -0.55
CA LYS A 132 5.37 -17.24 -1.89
C LYS A 132 4.40 -16.08 -2.09
N ALA A 133 4.75 -15.18 -3.01
CA ALA A 133 3.86 -14.10 -3.41
C ALA A 133 2.60 -14.66 -4.08
N LYS A 134 1.42 -14.17 -3.68
CA LYS A 134 0.14 -14.51 -4.32
C LYS A 134 -0.03 -13.65 -5.57
N ILE A 135 -0.32 -14.29 -6.70
CA ILE A 135 -0.53 -13.62 -8.00
C ILE A 135 -1.87 -12.90 -8.02
N ASN A 136 -2.94 -13.56 -7.58
CA ASN A 136 -4.29 -13.02 -7.57
C ASN A 136 -4.73 -12.68 -6.15
N HIS A 137 -5.29 -11.49 -6.00
CA HIS A 137 -5.89 -10.99 -4.76
C HIS A 137 -7.33 -10.60 -5.02
N GLU A 138 -8.21 -11.00 -4.12
CA GLU A 138 -9.60 -10.58 -4.11
C GLU A 138 -9.92 -10.05 -2.71
N VAL A 139 -10.35 -8.79 -2.63
CA VAL A 139 -10.68 -8.14 -1.37
C VAL A 139 -12.05 -7.48 -1.47
N LYS A 140 -12.86 -7.58 -0.42
CA LYS A 140 -14.11 -6.83 -0.34
C LYS A 140 -13.81 -5.38 0.04
N LEU A 141 -14.20 -4.42 -0.80
CA LEU A 141 -14.06 -3.00 -0.49
C LEU A 141 -14.97 -2.61 0.68
N PRO A 142 -14.63 -1.57 1.47
CA PRO A 142 -15.53 -1.06 2.50
C PRO A 142 -16.87 -0.62 1.90
N GLY A 143 -17.98 -0.99 2.55
CA GLY A 143 -19.34 -0.72 2.06
C GLY A 143 -19.86 0.70 2.30
N ASN A 144 -19.09 1.52 3.01
CA ASN A 144 -19.50 2.84 3.48
C ASN A 144 -18.73 4.00 2.82
N LYS A 145 -17.91 3.72 1.81
CA LYS A 145 -17.11 4.73 1.09
C LYS A 145 -17.91 5.35 -0.05
N LYS A 146 -17.62 6.60 -0.41
CA LYS A 146 -18.28 7.33 -1.51
C LYS A 146 -17.33 8.33 -2.15
N GLY A 147 -17.39 8.44 -3.48
CA GLY A 147 -16.57 9.37 -4.25
C GLY A 147 -15.11 8.90 -4.37
N HIS A 148 -14.22 9.84 -4.66
CA HIS A 148 -12.79 9.57 -4.83
C HIS A 148 -12.15 9.10 -3.52
N HIS A 149 -11.47 7.96 -3.55
CA HIS A 149 -10.59 7.45 -2.51
C HIS A 149 -9.29 6.91 -3.10
N VAL A 150 -8.26 6.79 -2.26
CA VAL A 150 -7.00 6.11 -2.61
C VAL A 150 -6.88 4.85 -1.77
N ILE A 151 -6.73 3.71 -2.44
CA ILE A 151 -6.38 2.43 -1.81
C ILE A 151 -4.87 2.29 -1.85
N VAL A 152 -4.25 1.95 -0.72
CA VAL A 152 -2.82 1.62 -0.63
C VAL A 152 -2.69 0.14 -0.32
N LEU A 153 -2.10 -0.61 -1.25
CA LEU A 153 -1.81 -2.02 -1.12
C LEU A 153 -0.32 -2.22 -0.82
N MET A 154 -0.02 -2.87 0.29
CA MET A 154 1.32 -3.24 0.69
C MET A 154 1.53 -4.74 0.49
N TRP A 155 2.61 -5.12 -0.19
CA TRP A 155 3.15 -6.48 -0.17
C TRP A 155 4.36 -6.54 0.77
N ILE A 156 4.20 -7.26 1.88
CA ILE A 156 5.15 -7.33 2.99
C ILE A 156 6.12 -8.50 2.78
N VAL A 157 7.42 -8.20 2.79
CA VAL A 157 8.50 -9.19 2.64
C VAL A 157 9.00 -9.62 4.02
N ALA A 158 8.99 -10.92 4.28
CA ALA A 158 9.33 -11.49 5.59
C ALA A 158 10.84 -11.38 5.88
N ASN A 159 11.67 -11.67 4.87
CA ASN A 159 13.13 -11.76 5.01
C ASN A 159 13.88 -10.44 4.72
N THR A 160 13.17 -9.33 4.55
CA THR A 160 13.76 -7.98 4.45
C THR A 160 12.99 -7.00 5.33
N GLY A 161 13.54 -5.80 5.52
CA GLY A 161 12.83 -4.73 6.24
C GLY A 161 11.78 -4.00 5.41
N ASN A 162 11.47 -4.48 4.20
CA ASN A 162 10.74 -3.71 3.20
C ASN A 162 9.37 -4.32 2.83
N ALA A 163 8.51 -3.46 2.31
CA ALA A 163 7.28 -3.79 1.61
C ALA A 163 7.26 -3.10 0.25
N PHE A 164 6.54 -3.68 -0.70
CA PHE A 164 6.21 -3.04 -1.97
C PHE A 164 4.84 -2.37 -1.87
N TYR A 165 4.81 -1.06 -2.07
CA TYR A 165 3.63 -0.21 -2.09
C TYR A 165 3.09 -0.08 -3.52
N GLN A 166 1.78 -0.22 -3.64
CA GLN A 166 0.96 0.13 -4.80
C GLN A 166 -0.22 0.97 -4.37
N ALA A 167 -0.72 1.79 -5.28
CA ALA A 167 -1.84 2.68 -5.05
C ALA A 167 -2.88 2.56 -6.15
N PHE A 168 -4.15 2.69 -5.78
CA PHE A 168 -5.27 2.74 -6.71
C PHE A 168 -6.15 3.93 -6.40
N ASP A 169 -6.28 4.84 -7.36
CA ASP A 169 -7.28 5.90 -7.34
C ASP A 169 -8.63 5.31 -7.78
N VAL A 170 -9.61 5.35 -6.89
CA VAL A 170 -10.93 4.74 -7.10
C VAL A 170 -12.05 5.77 -6.87
N ASP A 171 -13.17 5.61 -7.55
CA ASP A 171 -14.38 6.42 -7.38
C ASP A 171 -15.56 5.53 -7.00
N PHE A 172 -15.96 5.60 -5.73
CA PHE A 172 -17.08 4.85 -5.17
C PHE A 172 -18.42 5.47 -5.57
N LYS A 173 -19.26 4.71 -6.28
CA LYS A 173 -20.56 5.16 -6.80
C LYS A 173 -21.69 5.12 -5.77
#